data_AF-X1PUX3-F1
#
_entry.id   AF-X1PUX3-F1
#
_cell.length_a   1.000
_cell.length_b   1.000
_cell.length_c   1.000
_cell.angle_alpha   90.00
_cell.angle_beta   90.00
_cell.angle_gamma   90.00
#
_symmetry.space_group_name_H-M   'P 1'
#
loop_
_entity.id
_entity.type
_entity.pdbx_description
1 polymer ?
#
loop_
_entity_poly.entity_id
_entity_poly.type
_entity_poly.pdbx_seq_one_letter_code
_entity_poly.pdbx_strand_id
1 'polypeptide(L)'
;MDIIFQWGLDFIVMIQQIDTPLLDSFFRAITSLGDELFYLLLFSFLLWCVDFYLGIRVGIIFLLSVYVNNGIKEIFQQPRPFEILPEIQKVQASGYGFPSGHAQSSLVVWGSIAYWKKQIWIRNLSVLLILLIGFSRIYLGVHFPTDILGGWLFGGLILGLSYFIFLKFKLDFIRGNMIFKIIGITLLPVILLQIQSSPDIISSVAALTGIGYGLLLSFLVYFN
;
A
#
# COMPACT_ATOMS: atom_id res chain seq x y z
N MET A 1 31.05 2.46 1.21
CA MET A 1 29.59 2.27 1.34
C MET A 1 29.01 3.59 1.80
N ASP A 2 27.87 4.04 1.24
CA ASP A 2 27.24 5.28 1.69
C ASP A 2 26.96 5.24 3.20
N ILE A 3 27.24 6.33 3.90
CA ILE A 3 27.11 6.43 5.37
C ILE A 3 25.70 6.01 5.83
N ILE A 4 24.68 6.35 5.05
CA ILE A 4 23.28 6.01 5.32
C ILE A 4 23.04 4.50 5.25
N PHE A 5 23.60 3.81 4.24
CA PHE A 5 23.43 2.36 4.11
C PHE A 5 24.20 1.62 5.20
N GLN A 6 25.40 2.07 5.54
CA GLN A 6 26.16 1.46 6.65
C GLN A 6 25.39 1.58 7.96
N TRP A 7 24.90 2.79 8.29
CA TRP A 7 24.05 3.00 9.47
C TRP A 7 22.81 2.10 9.47
N GLY A 8 22.16 1.97 8.31
CA GLY A 8 20.99 1.10 8.15
C GLY A 8 21.30 -0.38 8.36
N LEU A 9 22.45 -0.86 7.87
CA LEU A 9 22.92 -2.23 8.11
C LEU A 9 23.25 -2.45 9.59
N ASP A 10 24.01 -1.54 10.20
CA ASP A 10 24.39 -1.63 11.62
C ASP A 10 23.14 -1.70 12.51
N PHE A 11 22.10 -0.93 12.16
CA PHE A 11 20.82 -0.96 12.86
C PHE A 11 20.08 -2.29 12.70
N ILE A 12 20.05 -2.87 11.51
CA ILE A 12 19.44 -4.19 11.26
C ILE A 12 20.20 -5.26 12.06
N VAL A 13 21.53 -5.28 11.98
CA VAL A 13 22.37 -6.24 12.69
C VAL A 13 22.16 -6.12 14.20
N MET A 14 22.13 -4.90 14.75
CA MET A 14 21.83 -4.65 16.16
C MET A 14 20.49 -5.24 16.59
N ILE A 15 19.42 -5.06 15.79
CA ILE A 15 18.10 -5.63 16.09
C ILE A 15 18.11 -7.16 16.01
N GLN A 16 18.87 -7.74 15.07
CA GLN A 16 18.92 -9.19 14.90
C GLN A 16 19.74 -9.89 15.99
N GLN A 17 20.55 -9.19 16.79
CA GLN A 17 21.26 -9.78 17.94
C GLN A 17 20.32 -10.31 19.04
N ILE A 18 19.09 -9.82 19.13
CA ILE A 18 18.08 -10.26 20.10
C ILE A 18 17.08 -11.25 19.50
N ASP A 19 17.39 -11.81 18.33
CA ASP A 19 16.47 -12.70 17.65
C ASP A 19 16.25 -14.02 18.41
N THR A 20 15.04 -14.54 18.25
CA THR A 20 14.66 -15.85 18.76
C THR A 20 13.69 -16.49 17.77
N PRO A 21 13.54 -17.82 17.75
CA PRO A 21 12.56 -18.48 16.88
C PRO A 21 11.13 -17.93 17.07
N LEU A 22 10.75 -17.59 18.30
CA LEU A 22 9.45 -17.00 18.60
C LEU A 22 9.30 -15.59 18.00
N LEU A 23 10.33 -14.75 18.14
CA LEU A 23 10.32 -13.38 17.61
C LEU A 23 10.31 -13.38 16.08
N ASP A 24 11.05 -14.31 15.46
CA ASP A 24 11.04 -14.54 14.02
C ASP A 24 9.65 -14.95 13.53
N SER A 25 9.01 -15.93 14.18
CA SER A 25 7.64 -16.33 13.84
C SER A 25 6.65 -15.17 14.02
N PHE A 26 6.79 -14.39 15.08
CA PHE A 26 5.96 -13.22 15.33
C PHE A 26 6.10 -12.19 14.20
N PHE A 27 7.31 -11.78 13.83
CA PHE A 27 7.48 -10.78 12.78
C PHE A 27 7.15 -11.31 11.38
N ARG A 28 7.29 -12.61 11.13
CA ARG A 28 6.76 -13.26 9.91
C ARG A 28 5.23 -13.18 9.86
N ALA A 29 4.54 -13.38 10.98
CA ALA A 29 3.09 -13.24 11.05
C ALA A 29 2.64 -11.77 10.94
N ILE A 30 3.39 -10.85 11.53
CA ILE A 30 3.09 -9.41 11.40
C ILE A 30 3.30 -8.95 9.96
N THR A 31 4.39 -9.33 9.30
CA THR A 31 4.63 -8.87 7.93
C THR A 31 3.60 -9.42 6.94
N SER A 32 2.99 -10.58 7.21
CA SER A 32 1.98 -11.15 6.31
C SER A 32 0.68 -10.35 6.30
N LEU A 33 0.43 -9.54 7.34
CA LEU A 33 -0.66 -8.54 7.35
C LEU A 33 -0.40 -7.37 6.39
N GLY A 34 0.78 -7.28 5.80
CA GLY A 34 1.13 -6.33 4.75
C GLY A 34 1.20 -6.94 3.34
N ASP A 35 0.87 -8.24 3.18
CA ASP A 35 0.91 -8.93 1.91
C ASP A 35 -0.37 -8.72 1.08
N GLU A 36 -0.25 -8.87 -0.24
CA GLU A 36 -1.36 -8.69 -1.19
C GLU A 36 -2.55 -9.62 -0.91
N LEU A 37 -2.28 -10.88 -0.57
CA LEU A 37 -3.33 -11.84 -0.25
C LEU A 37 -4.14 -11.40 0.97
N PHE A 38 -3.48 -10.88 2.01
CA PHE A 38 -4.16 -10.35 3.17
C PHE A 38 -5.05 -9.16 2.79
N TYR A 39 -4.53 -8.23 1.98
CA TYR A 39 -5.32 -7.08 1.54
C TYR A 39 -6.50 -7.47 0.64
N LEU A 40 -6.35 -8.47 -0.24
CA LEU A 40 -7.44 -9.00 -1.05
C LEU A 40 -8.59 -9.53 -0.18
N LEU A 41 -8.26 -10.30 0.85
CA LEU A 41 -9.24 -10.80 1.82
C LEU A 41 -9.84 -9.67 2.66
N LEU A 42 -9.01 -8.72 3.11
CA LEU A 42 -9.47 -7.56 3.88
C LEU A 42 -10.46 -6.71 3.08
N PHE A 43 -10.16 -6.39 1.81
CA PHE A 43 -11.06 -5.60 0.98
C PHE A 43 -12.38 -6.34 0.72
N SER A 44 -12.33 -7.64 0.46
CA SER A 44 -13.54 -8.46 0.32
C SER A 44 -14.40 -8.42 1.59
N PHE A 45 -13.77 -8.55 2.76
CA PHE A 45 -14.43 -8.43 4.05
C PHE A 45 -15.02 -7.03 4.28
N LEU A 46 -14.29 -5.96 3.97
CA LEU A 46 -14.78 -4.59 4.10
C LEU A 46 -16.01 -4.37 3.20
N LEU A 47 -15.96 -4.83 1.96
CA LEU A 47 -17.03 -4.68 0.97
C LEU A 47 -18.32 -5.40 1.38
N TRP A 48 -18.21 -6.64 1.86
CA TRP A 48 -19.37 -7.50 2.10
C TRP A 48 -19.87 -7.49 3.54
N CYS A 49 -18.98 -7.29 4.52
CA CYS A 49 -19.31 -7.49 5.93
C CYS A 49 -19.29 -6.20 6.76
N VAL A 50 -18.70 -5.12 6.26
CA VAL A 50 -18.53 -3.88 7.04
C VAL A 50 -19.26 -2.70 6.42
N ASP A 51 -18.80 -2.24 5.26
CA ASP A 51 -19.34 -1.08 4.57
C ASP A 51 -18.80 -1.08 3.13
N PHE A 52 -19.71 -1.20 2.16
CA PHE A 52 -19.38 -1.25 0.75
C PHE A 52 -18.56 -0.04 0.29
N TYR A 53 -18.94 1.18 0.71
CA TYR A 53 -18.26 2.40 0.30
C TYR A 53 -16.89 2.52 0.95
N LEU A 54 -16.72 2.05 2.19
CA LEU A 54 -15.41 1.96 2.83
C LEU A 54 -14.49 1.02 2.05
N GLY A 55 -14.97 -0.19 1.74
CA GLY A 55 -14.19 -1.19 0.99
C GLY A 55 -13.71 -0.65 -0.35
N ILE A 56 -14.60 -0.01 -1.12
CA ILE A 56 -14.23 0.60 -2.41
C ILE A 56 -13.22 1.73 -2.23
N ARG A 57 -13.44 2.65 -1.29
CA ARG A 57 -12.52 3.78 -1.08
C ARG A 57 -11.13 3.31 -0.68
N VAL A 58 -11.04 2.42 0.31
CA VAL A 58 -9.76 1.87 0.76
C VAL A 58 -9.07 1.11 -0.38
N GLY A 59 -9.81 0.30 -1.13
CA GLY A 59 -9.28 -0.45 -2.27
C GLY A 59 -8.71 0.45 -3.38
N ILE A 60 -9.44 1.52 -3.75
CA ILE A 60 -8.96 2.48 -4.75
C ILE A 60 -7.68 3.18 -4.28
N ILE A 61 -7.63 3.67 -3.04
CA ILE A 61 -6.43 4.34 -2.52
C ILE A 61 -5.25 3.36 -2.45
N PHE A 62 -5.50 2.12 -2.04
CA PHE A 62 -4.47 1.07 -2.04
C PHE A 62 -3.88 0.84 -3.44
N LEU A 63 -4.72 0.66 -4.46
CA LEU A 63 -4.25 0.42 -5.84
C LEU A 63 -3.48 1.62 -6.40
N LEU A 64 -3.94 2.85 -6.13
CA LEU A 64 -3.19 4.07 -6.46
C LEU A 64 -1.84 4.11 -5.73
N SER A 65 -1.81 3.68 -4.47
CA SER A 65 -0.58 3.58 -3.69
C SER A 65 0.39 2.57 -4.28
N VAL A 66 -0.06 1.39 -4.72
CA VAL A 66 0.79 0.40 -5.38
C VAL A 66 1.38 0.97 -6.68
N TYR A 67 0.57 1.65 -7.49
CA TYR A 67 1.04 2.30 -8.71
C TYR A 67 2.15 3.33 -8.44
N VAL A 68 1.94 4.21 -7.47
CA VAL A 68 2.91 5.25 -7.08
C VAL A 68 4.17 4.62 -6.49
N ASN A 69 4.04 3.60 -5.63
CA ASN A 69 5.18 2.93 -5.01
C ASN A 69 6.12 2.32 -6.07
N ASN A 70 5.56 1.59 -7.04
CA ASN A 70 6.33 1.00 -8.13
C ASN A 70 7.04 2.07 -8.97
N GLY A 71 6.38 3.18 -9.29
CA GLY A 71 7.02 4.26 -10.05
C GLY A 71 8.17 4.91 -9.31
N ILE A 72 8.04 5.12 -8.00
CA ILE A 72 9.14 5.66 -7.20
C ILE A 72 10.29 4.64 -7.10
N LYS A 73 9.99 3.35 -6.97
CA LYS A 73 11.01 2.29 -6.97
C LYS A 73 11.84 2.28 -8.25
N GLU A 74 11.21 2.44 -9.41
CA GLU A 74 11.91 2.52 -10.70
C GLU A 74 12.76 3.78 -10.85
N ILE A 75 12.42 4.87 -10.16
CA ILE A 75 13.21 6.12 -10.16
C ILE A 75 14.46 5.96 -9.28
N PHE A 76 14.31 5.42 -8.07
CA PHE A 76 15.40 5.38 -7.08
C PHE A 76 16.30 4.15 -7.22
N GLN A 77 15.74 3.01 -7.66
CA GLN A 77 16.44 1.75 -7.88
C GLN A 77 17.36 1.32 -6.72
N GLN A 78 16.98 1.68 -5.50
CA GLN A 78 17.84 1.49 -4.34
C GLN A 78 18.00 -0.01 -4.03
N PRO A 79 19.23 -0.50 -3.80
CA PRO A 79 19.45 -1.89 -3.42
C PRO A 79 18.84 -2.18 -2.04
N ARG A 80 18.50 -3.45 -1.80
CA ARG A 80 18.04 -3.91 -0.49
C ARG A 80 19.22 -4.25 0.44
N PRO A 81 19.01 -4.27 1.78
CA PRO A 81 20.06 -4.62 2.73
C PRO A 81 20.73 -5.97 2.45
N PHE A 82 19.95 -6.99 2.11
CA PHE A 82 20.48 -8.33 1.84
C PHE A 82 21.28 -8.46 0.53
N GLU A 83 21.16 -7.52 -0.39
CA GLU A 83 22.02 -7.49 -1.58
C GLU A 83 23.45 -7.07 -1.21
N ILE A 84 23.61 -6.34 -0.10
CA ILE A 84 24.90 -5.90 0.44
C ILE A 84 25.42 -6.92 1.48
N LEU A 85 24.53 -7.40 2.35
CA LEU A 85 24.84 -8.36 3.42
C LEU A 85 23.85 -9.52 3.40
N PRO A 86 24.08 -10.61 2.65
CA PRO A 86 23.09 -11.66 2.46
C PRO A 86 22.63 -12.37 3.74
N GLU A 87 23.48 -12.51 4.76
CA GLU A 87 23.14 -13.23 5.99
C GLU A 87 22.01 -12.62 6.82
N ILE A 88 21.69 -11.32 6.65
CA ILE A 88 20.61 -10.67 7.41
C ILE A 88 19.22 -10.97 6.85
N GLN A 89 19.11 -11.63 5.69
CA GLN A 89 17.83 -11.92 5.06
C GLN A 89 17.07 -13.04 5.77
N LYS A 90 15.94 -12.69 6.41
CA LYS A 90 15.07 -13.69 7.06
C LYS A 90 13.88 -14.11 6.19
N VAL A 91 13.45 -13.27 5.26
CA VAL A 91 12.35 -13.57 4.32
C VAL A 91 12.71 -13.21 2.90
N GLN A 92 12.10 -13.93 1.95
CA GLN A 92 12.26 -13.63 0.54
C GLN A 92 11.60 -12.28 0.21
N ALA A 93 12.29 -11.50 -0.61
CA ALA A 93 11.79 -10.25 -1.15
C ALA A 93 12.48 -9.97 -2.49
N SER A 94 11.76 -9.31 -3.39
CA SER A 94 12.23 -8.97 -4.75
C SER A 94 12.04 -7.48 -5.04
N GLY A 95 12.67 -7.03 -6.14
CA GLY A 95 12.61 -5.64 -6.60
C GLY A 95 13.33 -4.65 -5.68
N TYR A 96 13.29 -3.37 -6.03
CA TYR A 96 14.03 -2.31 -5.33
C TYR A 96 13.55 -2.05 -3.90
N GLY A 97 14.46 -1.56 -3.07
CA GLY A 97 14.25 -1.30 -1.63
C GLY A 97 13.41 -0.07 -1.34
N PHE A 98 13.74 1.08 -1.93
CA PHE A 98 13.09 2.36 -1.60
C PHE A 98 11.97 2.74 -2.59
N PRO A 99 10.79 3.18 -2.12
CA PRO A 99 10.29 3.11 -0.74
C PRO A 99 9.65 1.73 -0.44
N SER A 100 9.51 1.39 0.84
CA SER A 100 8.92 0.11 1.24
C SER A 100 7.41 0.04 0.93
N GLY A 101 7.02 -0.96 0.13
CA GLY A 101 5.62 -1.22 -0.23
C GLY A 101 4.74 -1.63 0.97
N HIS A 102 5.24 -2.49 1.86
CA HIS A 102 4.53 -2.88 3.10
C HIS A 102 4.30 -1.67 4.02
N ALA A 103 5.30 -0.80 4.19
CA ALA A 103 5.15 0.41 5.00
C ALA A 103 4.15 1.40 4.38
N GLN A 104 4.23 1.62 3.07
CA GLN A 104 3.33 2.53 2.36
C GLN A 104 1.88 2.02 2.35
N SER A 105 1.68 0.76 1.97
CA SER A 105 0.35 0.13 1.90
C SER A 105 -0.32 0.03 3.27
N SER A 106 0.42 -0.37 4.31
CA SER A 106 -0.13 -0.45 5.66
C SER A 106 -0.61 0.92 6.14
N LEU A 107 0.16 1.98 5.91
CA LEU A 107 -0.23 3.34 6.28
C LEU A 107 -1.47 3.80 5.50
N VAL A 108 -1.54 3.54 4.20
CA VAL A 108 -2.70 3.89 3.38
C VAL A 108 -3.95 3.13 3.82
N VAL A 109 -3.87 1.80 4.00
CA VAL A 109 -5.02 0.94 4.32
C VAL A 109 -5.50 1.20 5.74
N TRP A 110 -4.62 1.03 6.73
CA TRP A 110 -4.99 1.16 8.14
C TRP A 110 -5.26 2.61 8.53
N GLY A 111 -4.55 3.57 7.92
CA GLY A 111 -4.82 5.00 8.09
C GLY A 111 -6.18 5.41 7.52
N SER A 112 -6.56 4.88 6.36
CA SER A 112 -7.91 5.06 5.80
C SER A 112 -9.00 4.49 6.72
N ILE A 113 -8.81 3.28 7.22
CA ILE A 113 -9.75 2.64 8.16
C ILE A 113 -9.87 3.47 9.43
N ALA A 114 -8.75 3.89 10.04
CA ALA A 114 -8.74 4.72 11.25
C ALA A 114 -9.43 6.07 11.05
N TYR A 115 -9.32 6.63 9.84
CA TYR A 115 -9.94 7.90 9.50
C TYR A 115 -11.47 7.78 9.42
N TRP A 116 -11.97 6.79 8.67
CA TRP A 116 -13.42 6.64 8.44
C TRP A 116 -14.16 5.93 9.57
N LYS A 117 -13.47 5.05 10.32
CA LYS A 117 -14.01 4.41 11.52
C LYS A 117 -13.54 5.16 12.75
N LYS A 118 -14.43 5.99 13.30
CA LYS A 118 -14.14 6.93 14.40
C LYS A 118 -13.93 6.27 15.78
N GLN A 119 -14.00 4.93 15.88
CA GLN A 119 -13.79 4.24 17.14
C GLN A 119 -12.32 4.32 17.57
N ILE A 120 -12.09 4.76 18.81
CA ILE A 120 -10.74 4.94 19.37
C ILE A 120 -9.88 3.68 19.30
N TRP A 121 -10.48 2.51 19.57
CA TRP A 121 -9.76 1.24 19.55
C TRP A 121 -9.31 0.86 18.14
N ILE A 122 -10.10 1.17 17.09
CA ILE A 122 -9.73 0.95 15.69
C ILE A 122 -8.55 1.84 15.32
N ARG A 123 -8.60 3.12 15.71
CA ARG A 123 -7.49 4.04 15.46
C ARG A 123 -6.19 3.56 16.10
N ASN A 124 -6.25 3.14 17.37
CA ASN A 124 -5.08 2.65 18.09
C ASN A 124 -4.54 1.36 17.46
N LEU A 125 -5.43 0.43 17.08
CA LEU A 125 -5.06 -0.80 16.38
C LEU A 125 -4.41 -0.51 15.02
N SER A 126 -4.96 0.42 14.23
CA SER A 126 -4.39 0.84 12.96
C SER A 126 -2.98 1.40 13.12
N VAL A 127 -2.77 2.31 14.08
CA VAL A 127 -1.44 2.88 14.34
C VAL A 127 -0.46 1.77 14.75
N LEU A 128 -0.89 0.86 15.62
CA LEU A 128 -0.06 -0.27 16.03
C LEU A 128 0.34 -1.15 14.83
N LEU A 129 -0.61 -1.49 13.96
CA LEU A 129 -0.35 -2.31 12.77
C LEU A 129 0.59 -1.63 11.78
N ILE A 130 0.44 -0.33 11.55
CA ILE A 130 1.35 0.46 10.69
C ILE A 130 2.79 0.36 11.20
N LEU A 131 2.99 0.58 12.51
CA LEU A 131 4.30 0.55 13.13
C LEU A 131 4.89 -0.86 13.13
N LEU A 132 4.10 -1.87 13.50
CA LEU A 132 4.54 -3.26 13.54
C LEU A 132 4.88 -3.80 12.15
N ILE A 133 4.04 -3.55 11.13
CA ILE A 133 4.31 -3.98 9.76
C ILE A 133 5.58 -3.31 9.23
N GLY A 134 5.74 -1.99 9.40
CA GLY A 134 6.96 -1.29 9.00
C GLY A 134 8.22 -1.83 9.69
N PHE A 135 8.17 -1.98 11.01
CA PHE A 135 9.30 -2.50 11.80
C PHE A 135 9.65 -3.94 11.42
N SER A 136 8.65 -4.79 11.15
CA SER A 136 8.88 -6.18 10.75
C SER A 136 9.80 -6.29 9.52
N ARG A 137 9.73 -5.34 8.58
CA ARG A 137 10.57 -5.34 7.38
C ARG A 137 12.04 -5.01 7.66
N ILE A 138 12.30 -4.19 8.68
CA ILE A 138 13.66 -3.91 9.17
C ILE A 138 14.19 -5.14 9.89
N TYR A 139 13.41 -5.68 10.83
CA TYR A 139 13.76 -6.88 11.60
C TYR A 139 14.10 -8.08 10.70
N LEU A 140 13.31 -8.28 9.63
CA LEU A 140 13.51 -9.38 8.69
C LEU A 140 14.62 -9.13 7.65
N GLY A 141 15.31 -7.98 7.72
CA GLY A 141 16.49 -7.66 6.92
C GLY A 141 16.23 -7.37 5.44
N VAL A 142 15.01 -6.95 5.09
CA VAL A 142 14.60 -6.76 3.69
C VAL A 142 14.43 -5.29 3.29
N HIS A 143 14.49 -4.37 4.25
CA HIS A 143 14.40 -2.93 4.03
C HIS A 143 15.25 -2.16 5.03
N PHE A 144 15.83 -1.04 4.58
CA PHE A 144 16.47 -0.08 5.46
C PHE A 144 15.43 0.74 6.24
N PRO A 145 15.78 1.34 7.39
CA PRO A 145 14.89 2.26 8.10
C PRO A 145 14.41 3.43 7.22
N THR A 146 15.26 3.93 6.32
CA THR A 146 14.92 4.98 5.35
C THR A 146 13.84 4.55 4.37
N ASP A 147 13.79 3.28 3.96
CA ASP A 147 12.74 2.74 3.09
C ASP A 147 11.38 2.78 3.76
N ILE A 148 11.33 2.51 5.07
CA ILE A 148 10.11 2.54 5.89
C ILE A 148 9.62 3.97 6.05
N LEU A 149 10.51 4.89 6.39
CA LEU A 149 10.18 6.32 6.48
C LEU A 149 9.70 6.87 5.15
N GLY A 150 10.34 6.51 4.04
CA GLY A 150 9.88 6.83 2.69
C GLY A 150 8.49 6.28 2.40
N GLY A 151 8.24 5.02 2.74
CA GLY A 151 6.94 4.38 2.59
C GLY A 151 5.83 5.10 3.37
N TRP A 152 6.07 5.44 4.63
CA TRP A 152 5.12 6.21 5.44
C TRP A 152 4.93 7.64 4.93
N LEU A 153 5.99 8.29 4.44
CA LEU A 153 5.90 9.63 3.85
C LEU A 153 4.99 9.62 2.63
N PHE A 154 5.28 8.78 1.64
CA PHE A 154 4.48 8.70 0.41
C PHE A 154 3.06 8.20 0.69
N GLY A 155 2.90 7.23 1.59
CA GLY A 155 1.58 6.77 2.00
C GLY A 155 0.76 7.90 2.65
N GLY A 156 1.40 8.74 3.45
CA GLY A 156 0.76 9.85 4.16
C GLY A 156 0.33 10.94 3.20
N LEU A 157 1.16 11.25 2.20
CA LEU A 157 0.82 12.17 1.12
C LEU A 157 -0.37 11.65 0.31
N ILE A 158 -0.37 10.37 -0.05
CA ILE A 158 -1.46 9.73 -0.80
C ILE A 158 -2.76 9.75 0.01
N LEU A 159 -2.70 9.36 1.29
CA LEU A 159 -3.86 9.36 2.17
C LEU A 159 -4.41 10.78 2.38
N GLY A 160 -3.54 11.76 2.63
CA GLY A 160 -3.91 13.17 2.80
C GLY A 160 -4.54 13.77 1.55
N LEU A 161 -3.97 13.51 0.37
CA LEU A 161 -4.53 13.95 -0.90
C LEU A 161 -5.88 13.28 -1.18
N SER A 162 -5.97 11.96 -0.97
CA SER A 162 -7.22 11.21 -1.14
C SER A 162 -8.31 11.77 -0.23
N TYR A 163 -7.97 12.05 1.02
CA TYR A 163 -8.88 12.66 1.98
C TYR A 163 -9.39 14.02 1.52
N PHE A 164 -8.48 14.91 1.10
CA PHE A 164 -8.83 16.23 0.58
C PHE A 164 -9.77 16.12 -0.62
N ILE A 165 -9.51 15.16 -1.52
CA ILE A 165 -10.37 14.90 -2.68
C ILE A 165 -11.76 14.43 -2.20
N PHE A 166 -11.85 13.43 -1.32
CA PHE A 166 -13.13 12.90 -0.84
C PHE A 166 -13.96 13.91 -0.02
N LEU A 167 -13.32 14.88 0.63
CA LEU A 167 -14.02 15.97 1.32
C LEU A 167 -14.56 17.04 0.37
N LYS A 168 -13.71 17.53 -0.54
CA LYS A 168 -14.06 18.66 -1.42
C LYS A 168 -14.93 18.22 -2.57
N PHE A 169 -14.57 17.11 -3.18
CA PHE A 169 -15.35 16.47 -4.22
C PHE A 169 -16.20 15.43 -3.51
N LYS A 170 -17.35 15.85 -2.93
CA LYS A 170 -18.52 14.95 -2.90
C LYS A 170 -18.54 14.36 -4.30
N LEU A 171 -18.39 13.04 -4.42
CA LEU A 171 -18.26 12.35 -5.71
C LEU A 171 -19.50 12.66 -6.59
N ASP A 172 -19.49 13.82 -7.24
CA ASP A 172 -20.43 14.25 -8.28
C ASP A 172 -20.13 13.48 -9.58
N PHE A 173 -19.35 12.39 -9.48
CA PHE A 173 -19.30 11.30 -10.43
C PHE A 173 -20.72 10.85 -10.83
N ILE A 174 -21.72 11.03 -9.97
CA ILE A 174 -23.12 10.70 -10.26
C ILE A 174 -23.71 11.60 -11.37
N ARG A 175 -23.35 12.89 -11.44
CA ARG A 175 -24.01 13.87 -12.33
C ARG A 175 -23.37 14.05 -13.71
N GLY A 176 -22.18 13.48 -13.96
CA GLY A 176 -21.50 13.58 -15.25
C GLY A 176 -22.12 12.70 -16.35
N ASN A 177 -21.91 13.07 -17.61
CA ASN A 177 -22.33 12.30 -18.78
C ASN A 177 -21.56 10.95 -18.85
N MET A 178 -22.31 9.86 -19.08
CA MET A 178 -21.82 8.48 -19.08
C MET A 178 -20.67 8.23 -20.07
N ILE A 179 -20.70 8.88 -21.23
CA ILE A 179 -19.66 8.72 -22.26
C ILE A 179 -18.30 9.18 -21.72
N PHE A 180 -18.25 10.36 -21.08
CA PHE A 180 -16.99 10.86 -20.51
C PHE A 180 -16.45 9.98 -19.39
N LYS A 181 -17.33 9.30 -18.63
CA LYS A 181 -16.91 8.33 -17.61
C LYS A 181 -16.28 7.10 -18.23
N ILE A 182 -16.89 6.52 -19.26
CA ILE A 182 -16.34 5.34 -19.97
C ILE A 182 -14.99 5.70 -20.60
N ILE A 183 -14.92 6.86 -21.25
CA ILE A 183 -13.67 7.38 -21.82
C ILE A 183 -12.60 7.51 -20.72
N GLY A 184 -12.93 8.12 -19.59
CA GLY A 184 -11.99 8.25 -18.46
C GLY A 184 -11.54 6.91 -17.89
N ILE A 185 -12.48 6.00 -17.61
CA ILE A 185 -12.21 4.65 -17.07
C ILE A 185 -11.36 3.84 -18.04
N THR A 186 -11.41 4.09 -19.35
CA THR A 186 -10.63 3.33 -20.34
C THR A 186 -9.30 4.00 -20.66
N LEU A 187 -9.28 5.30 -20.92
CA LEU A 187 -8.09 6.03 -21.33
C LEU A 187 -7.08 6.20 -20.20
N LEU A 188 -7.55 6.42 -18.96
CA LEU A 188 -6.63 6.60 -17.83
C LEU A 188 -5.75 5.36 -17.61
N PRO A 189 -6.30 4.13 -17.51
CA PRO A 189 -5.50 2.90 -17.50
C PRO A 189 -4.47 2.81 -18.63
N VAL A 190 -4.89 3.09 -19.88
CA VAL A 190 -4.00 3.02 -21.04
C VAL A 190 -2.84 3.99 -20.88
N ILE A 191 -3.11 5.24 -20.49
CA ILE A 191 -2.08 6.27 -20.24
C ILE A 191 -1.13 5.82 -19.12
N LEU A 192 -1.66 5.31 -18.01
CA LEU A 192 -0.86 4.86 -16.88
C LEU A 192 0.08 3.70 -17.27
N LEU A 193 -0.34 2.81 -18.16
CA LEU A 193 0.47 1.70 -18.68
C LEU A 193 1.54 2.15 -19.70
N GLN A 194 1.34 3.29 -20.37
CA GLN A 194 2.38 3.87 -21.24
C GLN A 194 3.52 4.49 -20.42
N ILE A 195 3.24 4.93 -19.19
CA ILE A 195 4.25 5.51 -18.30
C ILE A 195 5.13 4.40 -17.70
N GLN A 196 4.51 3.30 -17.26
CA GLN A 196 5.21 2.19 -16.60
C GLN A 196 4.40 0.89 -16.72
N SER A 197 5.08 -0.25 -16.88
CA SER A 197 4.46 -1.52 -17.29
C SER A 197 5.03 -2.76 -16.57
N SER A 198 5.25 -2.67 -15.26
CA SER A 198 5.57 -3.86 -14.45
C SER A 198 4.33 -4.76 -14.24
N PRO A 199 4.49 -6.06 -13.94
CA PRO A 199 3.38 -6.96 -13.63
C PRO A 199 2.44 -6.40 -12.54
N ASP A 200 2.99 -5.86 -11.45
CA ASP A 200 2.22 -5.31 -10.33
C ASP A 200 1.42 -4.06 -10.74
N ILE A 201 2.00 -3.24 -11.63
CA ILE A 201 1.32 -2.08 -12.21
C ILE A 201 0.17 -2.53 -13.11
N ILE A 202 0.39 -3.53 -13.97
CA ILE A 202 -0.63 -4.08 -14.87
C ILE A 202 -1.81 -4.60 -14.04
N SER A 203 -1.53 -5.39 -12.99
CA SER A 203 -2.56 -5.90 -12.09
C SER A 203 -3.31 -4.77 -11.38
N SER A 204 -2.61 -3.74 -10.90
CA SER A 204 -3.22 -2.60 -10.20
C SER A 204 -4.12 -1.78 -11.12
N VAL A 205 -3.64 -1.49 -12.34
CA VAL A 205 -4.39 -0.75 -13.36
C VAL A 205 -5.60 -1.54 -13.84
N ALA A 206 -5.45 -2.86 -14.06
CA ALA A 206 -6.55 -3.74 -14.43
C ALA A 206 -7.64 -3.76 -13.33
N ALA A 207 -7.24 -3.87 -12.06
CA ALA A 207 -8.15 -3.82 -10.93
C ALA A 207 -8.89 -2.47 -10.84
N LEU A 208 -8.19 -1.34 -10.99
CA LEU A 208 -8.81 -0.01 -11.02
C LEU A 208 -9.82 0.13 -12.17
N THR A 209 -9.49 -0.41 -13.35
CA THR A 209 -10.38 -0.42 -14.51
C THR A 209 -11.65 -1.22 -14.21
N GLY A 210 -11.51 -2.42 -13.65
CA GLY A 210 -12.62 -3.28 -13.27
C GLY A 210 -13.52 -2.64 -12.21
N ILE A 211 -12.94 -2.02 -11.17
CA ILE A 211 -13.69 -1.26 -10.15
C ILE A 211 -14.45 -0.09 -10.82
N GLY A 212 -13.81 0.62 -11.74
CA GLY A 212 -14.43 1.74 -12.48
C GLY A 212 -15.68 1.30 -13.25
N TYR A 213 -15.59 0.23 -14.02
CA TYR A 213 -16.74 -0.33 -14.73
C TYR A 213 -17.81 -0.90 -13.79
N GLY A 214 -17.41 -1.60 -12.72
CA GLY A 214 -18.34 -2.14 -11.73
C GLY A 214 -19.15 -1.04 -11.04
N LEU A 215 -18.50 0.06 -10.65
CA LEU A 215 -19.17 1.24 -10.12
C LEU A 215 -20.12 1.85 -11.14
N LEU A 216 -19.68 2.05 -12.39
CA LEU A 216 -20.51 2.60 -13.46
C LEU A 216 -21.79 1.77 -13.67
N LEU A 217 -21.68 0.45 -13.72
CA LEU A 217 -22.82 -0.46 -13.89
C LEU A 217 -23.76 -0.45 -12.68
N SER A 218 -23.22 -0.36 -11.46
CA SER A 218 -24.06 -0.27 -10.25
C SER A 218 -25.00 0.94 -10.30
N PHE A 219 -24.56 2.06 -10.88
CA PHE A 219 -25.41 3.25 -11.01
C PHE A 219 -26.60 3.04 -11.94
N LEU A 220 -26.46 2.23 -13.01
CA LEU A 220 -27.56 1.95 -13.94
C LEU A 220 -28.67 1.10 -13.29
N VAL A 221 -28.32 0.29 -12.29
CA VAL A 221 -29.24 -0.62 -11.61
C VAL A 221 -29.98 0.05 -10.45
N TYR A 222 -29.30 0.88 -9.67
CA TYR A 222 -29.84 1.44 -8.42
C TYR A 222 -30.43 2.85 -8.54
N PHE A 223 -30.20 3.57 -9.64
CA PHE A 223 -30.61 4.98 -9.81
C PHE A 223 -31.44 5.25 -11.07
N ASN A 224 -32.01 4.19 -11.67
CA ASN A 224 -33.17 4.28 -12.56
C ASN A 224 -34.43 3.85 -11.79
#